data_AF-A0A0K1EGG9-F1
#
_entry.id   AF-A0A0K1EGG9-F1
#
_cell.length_a   1.000
_cell.length_b   1.000
_cell.length_c   1.000
_cell.angle_alpha   90.00
_cell.angle_beta   90.00
_cell.angle_gamma   90.00
#
_symmetry.space_group_name_H-M   'P 1'
#
loop_
_entity.id
_entity.type
_entity.pdbx_description
1 polymer ?
#
loop_
_entity_poly.entity_id
_entity_poly.type
_entity_poly.pdbx_seq_one_letter_code
_entity_poly.pdbx_strand_id
1 'polypeptide(L)'
;MRCFGLLLLLPLAMVGCGSTVTNGPAEPSETKKKPLQSIANDRSMCAQPCPGECEVTEAASPGAPHLNIRRVFRLVGSGEGKQRVLLCREADTNFDGFKDVVRRYNQAGAPLTEEVDSNHDGRVDKWITFAKGRLAEIQQDTNHDGNVDEWKSYSGGRVARIKRDTNGDGRPDVWEIYREGRLERMGVDLDGDERVDRWDHDATRQRVEEQPAEPASQPSAAETSEGDAE
;
A
#
# COMPACT_ATOMS: atom_id res chain seq x y z
N MET A 1 13.46 79.09 -9.57
CA MET A 1 14.87 79.42 -9.87
C MET A 1 15.60 78.13 -10.17
N ARG A 2 16.23 78.07 -11.34
CA ARG A 2 16.99 76.93 -11.86
C ARG A 2 18.36 76.88 -11.18
N CYS A 3 18.86 75.70 -10.84
CA CYS A 3 20.30 75.45 -10.80
C CYS A 3 20.60 74.12 -11.48
N PHE A 4 21.42 74.23 -12.53
CA PHE A 4 21.93 73.19 -13.39
C PHE A 4 23.10 72.46 -12.71
N GLY A 5 23.16 71.14 -12.93
CA GLY A 5 24.36 70.42 -13.41
C GLY A 5 25.53 70.21 -12.46
N LEU A 6 25.90 68.94 -12.26
CA LEU A 6 27.21 68.46 -12.74
C LEU A 6 27.18 66.93 -12.90
N LEU A 7 27.39 66.50 -14.13
CA LEU A 7 27.61 65.12 -14.55
C LEU A 7 29.09 64.79 -14.29
N LEU A 8 29.39 63.73 -13.56
CA LEU A 8 30.76 63.22 -13.38
C LEU A 8 30.75 61.71 -13.64
N LEU A 9 31.22 61.34 -14.83
CA LEU A 9 31.53 59.98 -15.26
C LEU A 9 32.96 59.64 -14.79
N LEU A 10 33.13 58.49 -14.13
CA LEU A 10 34.42 57.79 -14.05
C LEU A 10 34.20 56.26 -14.21
N PRO A 11 35.10 55.54 -14.91
CA PRO A 11 34.91 54.16 -15.35
C PRO A 11 35.61 53.11 -14.45
N LEU A 12 35.51 51.84 -14.87
CA LEU A 12 36.20 50.60 -14.39
C LEU A 12 35.58 49.92 -13.15
N ALA A 13 35.44 48.59 -13.06
CA ALA A 13 35.92 47.48 -13.88
C ALA A 13 34.97 46.27 -13.70
N MET A 14 34.80 45.49 -14.77
CA MET A 14 34.20 44.16 -14.73
C MET A 14 35.10 43.22 -13.92
N VAL A 15 34.57 42.61 -12.86
CA VAL A 15 35.14 41.39 -12.25
C VAL A 15 34.13 40.29 -12.46
N GLY A 16 34.42 39.42 -13.41
CA GLY A 16 33.80 38.11 -13.55
C GLY A 16 34.52 37.10 -12.68
N CYS A 17 33.75 36.38 -11.86
CA CYS A 17 34.02 35.06 -11.32
C CYS A 17 32.63 34.43 -11.20
N GLY A 18 32.29 33.38 -11.91
CA GLY A 18 32.89 32.06 -11.77
C GLY A 18 31.81 31.15 -11.18
N SER A 19 31.09 30.46 -12.07
CA SER A 19 29.94 29.62 -11.78
C SER A 19 30.29 28.44 -10.89
N THR A 20 29.52 28.23 -9.83
CA THR A 20 29.25 26.88 -9.31
C THR A 20 27.75 26.74 -9.12
N VAL A 21 27.04 26.45 -10.22
CA VAL A 21 25.68 25.94 -10.17
C VAL A 21 25.82 24.50 -9.67
N THR A 22 25.58 24.29 -8.38
CA THR A 22 25.32 22.95 -7.86
C THR A 22 24.00 22.50 -8.48
N ASN A 23 24.06 21.55 -9.42
CA ASN A 23 22.89 20.82 -9.87
C ASN A 23 22.28 20.14 -8.64
N GLY A 24 21.19 20.71 -8.11
CA GLY A 24 20.30 19.97 -7.23
C GLY A 24 19.77 18.73 -7.96
N PRO A 25 19.40 17.66 -7.23
CA PRO A 25 18.81 16.49 -7.85
C PRO A 25 17.62 16.92 -8.72
N ALA A 26 17.66 16.52 -9.99
CA ALA A 26 16.65 16.84 -10.97
C ALA A 26 15.27 16.43 -10.44
N GLU A 27 14.39 17.41 -10.24
CA GLU A 27 12.97 17.15 -10.07
C GLU A 27 12.48 16.40 -11.32
N PRO A 28 11.69 15.31 -11.15
CA PRO A 28 11.16 14.60 -12.30
C PRO A 28 10.28 15.56 -13.10
N SER A 29 10.61 15.70 -14.38
CA SER A 29 9.94 16.62 -15.29
C SER A 29 8.44 16.27 -15.40
N GLU A 30 7.58 17.09 -14.79
CA GLU A 30 6.14 17.06 -15.01
C GLU A 30 5.83 17.53 -16.44
N THR A 31 5.64 16.58 -17.36
CA THR A 31 5.35 16.91 -18.76
C THR A 31 3.84 17.02 -19.01
N LYS A 32 3.40 18.26 -19.31
CA LYS A 32 2.24 18.71 -20.10
C LYS A 32 0.84 18.17 -19.74
N LYS A 33 -0.02 19.11 -19.31
CA LYS A 33 -1.49 19.03 -19.30
C LYS A 33 -2.01 18.65 -20.70
N LYS A 34 -2.22 17.35 -20.97
CA LYS A 34 -2.96 16.90 -22.16
C LYS A 34 -4.43 16.71 -21.78
N PRO A 35 -5.39 17.12 -22.64
CA PRO A 35 -6.79 16.76 -22.46
C PRO A 35 -6.94 15.24 -22.46
N LEU A 36 -7.91 14.73 -21.70
CA LEU A 36 -8.26 13.31 -21.50
C LEU A 36 -8.39 12.47 -22.80
N GLN A 37 -8.39 13.10 -23.98
CA GLN A 37 -8.77 12.48 -25.26
C GLN A 37 -7.64 11.76 -26.02
N SER A 38 -6.37 11.76 -25.59
CA SER A 38 -5.28 11.23 -26.44
C SER A 38 -4.71 9.85 -26.07
N ILE A 39 -5.36 9.02 -25.25
CA ILE A 39 -4.94 7.61 -25.04
C ILE A 39 -6.18 6.71 -25.08
N ALA A 40 -6.81 6.64 -26.24
CA ALA A 40 -7.99 5.82 -26.46
C ALA A 40 -7.58 4.34 -26.72
N ASN A 41 -7.06 3.64 -25.69
CA ASN A 41 -7.17 2.17 -25.54
C ASN A 41 -6.39 1.54 -24.36
N ASP A 42 -5.79 2.31 -23.45
CA ASP A 42 -4.96 1.75 -22.35
C ASP A 42 -5.78 1.13 -21.20
N ARG A 43 -7.09 0.91 -21.41
CA ARG A 43 -8.06 0.43 -20.41
C ARG A 43 -7.98 1.15 -19.07
N SER A 44 -7.67 2.44 -19.09
CA SER A 44 -7.58 3.25 -17.87
C SER A 44 -8.82 3.10 -17.00
N MET A 45 -8.57 2.72 -15.74
CA MET A 45 -9.61 2.59 -14.74
C MET A 45 -9.83 3.92 -14.01
N CYS A 46 -8.91 4.88 -14.12
CA CYS A 46 -9.12 6.24 -13.61
C CYS A 46 -10.06 7.10 -14.48
N ALA A 47 -10.54 6.59 -15.63
CA ALA A 47 -11.14 7.41 -16.69
C ALA A 47 -12.55 7.98 -16.41
N GLN A 48 -13.39 7.43 -15.52
CA GLN A 48 -14.74 7.97 -15.30
C GLN A 48 -15.36 7.80 -13.90
N PRO A 49 -16.24 8.74 -13.49
CA PRO A 49 -16.24 10.17 -13.82
C PRO A 49 -15.51 10.93 -12.71
N CYS A 50 -14.62 11.81 -13.13
CA CYS A 50 -14.14 12.88 -12.28
C CYS A 50 -15.12 14.06 -12.45
N PRO A 51 -16.12 14.28 -11.56
CA PRO A 51 -17.03 15.41 -11.71
C PRO A 51 -16.31 16.76 -11.58
N GLY A 52 -16.23 17.50 -12.69
CA GLY A 52 -15.65 18.85 -12.76
C GLY A 52 -14.28 18.91 -13.44
N GLU A 53 -13.49 19.93 -13.10
CA GLU A 53 -12.14 20.13 -13.64
C GLU A 53 -11.14 19.23 -12.91
N CYS A 54 -10.68 18.20 -13.61
CA CYS A 54 -9.66 17.29 -13.12
C CYS A 54 -8.38 17.44 -13.93
N GLU A 55 -7.26 17.38 -13.23
CA GLU A 55 -5.93 17.49 -13.80
C GLU A 55 -5.32 16.10 -13.90
N VAL A 56 -4.81 15.74 -15.08
CA VAL A 56 -4.16 14.45 -15.31
C VAL A 56 -2.67 14.67 -15.52
N THR A 57 -1.86 13.87 -14.85
CA THR A 57 -0.40 13.80 -15.08
C THR A 57 0.01 12.38 -15.39
N GLU A 58 0.96 12.23 -16.30
CA GLU A 58 1.55 10.94 -16.64
C GLU A 58 3.07 10.99 -16.47
N ALA A 59 3.64 9.88 -16.02
CA ALA A 59 5.06 9.76 -15.77
C ALA A 59 5.55 8.35 -16.11
N ALA A 60 6.82 8.24 -16.48
CA ALA A 60 7.53 6.97 -16.56
C ALA A 60 8.22 6.69 -15.22
N SER A 61 8.06 5.46 -14.72
CA SER A 61 8.93 4.92 -13.66
C SER A 61 10.37 4.79 -14.17
N PRO A 62 11.39 4.79 -13.29
CA PRO A 62 12.76 4.45 -13.69
C PRO A 62 12.80 3.12 -14.45
N GLY A 63 13.44 3.11 -15.63
CA GLY A 63 13.55 1.92 -16.49
C GLY A 63 12.32 1.61 -17.34
N ALA A 64 11.21 2.36 -17.21
CA ALA A 64 10.05 2.15 -18.06
C ALA A 64 10.32 2.63 -19.50
N PRO A 65 9.94 1.85 -20.53
CA PRO A 65 10.13 2.24 -21.94
C PRO A 65 9.21 3.40 -22.35
N HIS A 66 8.08 3.56 -21.67
CA HIS A 66 7.03 4.54 -21.93
C HIS A 66 6.40 5.05 -20.63
N LEU A 67 5.49 6.02 -20.73
CA LEU A 67 4.71 6.51 -19.59
C LEU A 67 3.79 5.41 -19.09
N ASN A 68 4.03 4.93 -17.86
CA ASN A 68 3.32 3.78 -17.30
C ASN A 68 2.49 4.16 -16.07
N ILE A 69 2.75 5.31 -15.44
CA ILE A 69 1.99 5.82 -14.30
C ILE A 69 1.10 6.98 -14.73
N ARG A 70 -0.21 6.90 -14.44
CA ARG A 70 -1.15 8.03 -14.54
C ARG A 70 -1.65 8.42 -13.16
N ARG A 71 -1.80 9.73 -12.93
CA ARG A 71 -2.40 10.30 -11.72
C ARG A 71 -3.49 11.30 -12.13
N VAL A 72 -4.62 11.24 -11.45
CA VAL A 72 -5.75 12.15 -11.64
C VAL A 72 -5.97 12.94 -10.36
N PHE A 73 -5.93 14.26 -10.46
CA PHE A 73 -6.08 15.20 -9.36
C PHE A 73 -7.33 16.07 -9.53
N ARG A 74 -7.80 16.64 -8.43
CA ARG A 74 -8.80 17.70 -8.40
C ARG A 74 -8.36 18.83 -7.47
N LEU A 75 -8.68 20.06 -7.84
CA LEU A 75 -8.60 21.19 -6.93
C LEU A 75 -9.85 21.21 -6.04
N VAL A 76 -9.66 21.00 -4.74
CA VAL A 76 -10.72 21.03 -3.72
C VAL A 76 -10.53 22.28 -2.85
N GLY A 77 -11.63 22.97 -2.53
CA GLY A 77 -11.60 24.22 -1.75
C GLY A 77 -12.04 25.44 -2.57
N SER A 78 -11.90 26.64 -1.99
CA SER A 78 -12.32 27.90 -2.60
C SER A 78 -11.27 29.00 -2.41
N GLY A 79 -11.22 29.96 -3.35
CA GLY A 79 -10.26 31.07 -3.31
C GLY A 79 -8.80 30.60 -3.30
N GLU A 80 -7.99 31.21 -2.43
CA GLU A 80 -6.57 30.90 -2.24
C GLU A 80 -6.32 29.58 -1.48
N GLY A 81 -7.35 29.01 -0.84
CA GLY A 81 -7.26 27.74 -0.11
C GLY A 81 -7.50 26.50 -0.97
N LYS A 82 -7.33 26.58 -2.29
CA LYS A 82 -7.50 25.43 -3.18
C LYS A 82 -6.34 24.45 -2.98
N GLN A 83 -6.66 23.22 -2.62
CA GLN A 83 -5.71 22.13 -2.50
C GLN A 83 -5.82 21.18 -3.68
N ARG A 84 -4.67 20.78 -4.23
CA ARG A 84 -4.59 19.69 -5.21
C ARG A 84 -4.67 18.35 -4.48
N VAL A 85 -5.77 17.64 -4.70
CA VAL A 85 -6.06 16.33 -4.09
C VAL A 85 -5.93 15.25 -5.15
N LEU A 86 -5.12 14.22 -4.88
CA LEU A 86 -5.05 13.02 -5.71
C LEU A 86 -6.34 12.23 -5.54
N LEU A 87 -7.00 11.87 -6.65
CA LEU A 87 -8.24 11.08 -6.67
C LEU A 87 -8.02 9.66 -7.17
N CYS A 88 -7.10 9.48 -8.11
CA CYS A 88 -6.79 8.17 -8.68
C CYS A 88 -5.34 8.10 -9.13
N ARG A 89 -4.69 6.97 -8.88
CA ARG A 89 -3.38 6.63 -9.43
C ARG A 89 -3.48 5.24 -10.06
N GLU A 90 -3.05 5.11 -11.29
CA GLU A 90 -2.93 3.83 -11.97
C GLU A 90 -1.50 3.63 -12.47
N ALA A 91 -1.04 2.38 -12.52
CA ALA A 91 0.29 2.01 -12.97
C ALA A 91 0.23 0.71 -13.77
N ASP A 92 0.85 0.75 -14.95
CA ASP A 92 1.31 -0.40 -15.71
C ASP A 92 2.70 -0.80 -15.15
N THR A 93 2.82 -2.01 -14.62
CA THR A 93 4.00 -2.50 -13.88
C THR A 93 4.85 -3.46 -14.70
N ASN A 94 4.29 -4.12 -15.71
CA ASN A 94 5.03 -4.99 -16.63
C ASN A 94 5.29 -4.35 -18.02
N PHE A 95 4.76 -3.14 -18.25
CA PHE A 95 4.87 -2.34 -19.48
C PHE A 95 4.17 -2.92 -20.71
N ASP A 96 3.11 -3.70 -20.52
CA ASP A 96 2.32 -4.29 -21.62
C ASP A 96 1.23 -3.36 -22.18
N GLY A 97 1.05 -2.18 -21.58
CA GLY A 97 0.07 -1.19 -21.96
C GLY A 97 -1.25 -1.25 -21.20
N PHE A 98 -1.46 -2.26 -20.34
CA PHE A 98 -2.59 -2.36 -19.43
C PHE A 98 -2.22 -1.86 -18.02
N LYS A 99 -3.23 -1.45 -17.25
CA LYS A 99 -3.00 -0.94 -15.88
C LYS A 99 -3.17 -2.07 -14.89
N ASP A 100 -2.08 -2.39 -14.19
CA ASP A 100 -2.05 -3.50 -13.23
C ASP A 100 -2.50 -3.05 -11.84
N VAL A 101 -2.08 -1.85 -11.41
CA VAL A 101 -2.37 -1.34 -10.07
C VAL A 101 -3.16 -0.06 -10.16
N VAL A 102 -4.33 -0.02 -9.53
CA VAL A 102 -5.20 1.15 -9.51
C VAL A 102 -5.61 1.47 -8.08
N ARG A 103 -5.20 2.63 -7.58
CA ARG A 103 -5.56 3.13 -6.25
C ARG A 103 -6.43 4.37 -6.34
N ARG A 104 -7.54 4.37 -5.61
CA ARG A 104 -8.49 5.49 -5.51
C ARG A 104 -8.44 6.15 -4.15
N TYR A 105 -8.75 7.43 -4.13
CA TYR A 105 -8.65 8.27 -2.94
C TYR A 105 -9.91 9.12 -2.78
N ASN A 106 -10.22 9.49 -1.54
CA ASN A 106 -11.31 10.41 -1.24
C ASN A 106 -10.90 11.87 -1.44
N GLN A 107 -11.84 12.80 -1.23
CA GLN A 107 -11.60 14.24 -1.38
C GLN A 107 -10.63 14.83 -0.33
N ALA A 108 -10.29 14.09 0.72
CA ALA A 108 -9.24 14.44 1.67
C ALA A 108 -7.87 13.85 1.29
N GLY A 109 -7.77 13.13 0.16
CA GLY A 109 -6.55 12.46 -0.29
C GLY A 109 -6.22 11.16 0.46
N ALA A 110 -7.13 10.65 1.28
CA ALA A 110 -6.94 9.36 1.95
C ALA A 110 -7.33 8.21 1.01
N PRO A 111 -6.59 7.09 1.00
CA PRO A 111 -6.91 5.95 0.15
C PRO A 111 -8.28 5.36 0.51
N LEU A 112 -8.99 4.88 -0.51
CA LEU A 112 -10.30 4.22 -0.42
C LEU A 112 -10.19 2.77 -0.86
N THR A 113 -9.69 2.53 -2.07
CA THR A 113 -9.54 1.19 -2.65
C THR A 113 -8.23 1.09 -3.41
N GLU A 114 -7.69 -0.12 -3.52
CA GLU A 114 -6.67 -0.49 -4.48
C GLU A 114 -7.01 -1.83 -5.12
N GLU A 115 -6.97 -1.87 -6.45
CA GLU A 115 -7.20 -3.04 -7.29
C GLU A 115 -5.87 -3.41 -7.94
N VAL A 116 -5.51 -4.69 -7.90
CA VAL A 116 -4.23 -5.22 -8.39
C VAL A 116 -4.46 -6.46 -9.26
N ASP A 117 -3.98 -6.40 -10.49
CA ASP A 117 -3.63 -7.55 -11.32
C ASP A 117 -2.16 -7.89 -11.03
N SER A 118 -1.94 -9.00 -10.34
CA SER A 118 -0.62 -9.41 -9.84
C SER A 118 0.07 -10.45 -10.71
N ASN A 119 -0.69 -11.16 -11.57
CA ASN A 119 -0.19 -12.15 -12.52
C ASN A 119 -0.12 -11.61 -13.96
N HIS A 120 -0.60 -10.39 -14.20
CA HIS A 120 -0.60 -9.68 -15.47
C HIS A 120 -1.42 -10.36 -16.57
N ASP A 121 -2.54 -11.00 -16.21
CA ASP A 121 -3.44 -11.65 -17.17
C ASP A 121 -4.56 -10.73 -17.69
N GLY A 122 -4.61 -9.49 -17.19
CA GLY A 122 -5.61 -8.48 -17.51
C GLY A 122 -6.86 -8.55 -16.62
N ARG A 123 -6.85 -9.36 -15.56
CA ARG A 123 -7.92 -9.46 -14.55
C ARG A 123 -7.34 -9.11 -13.19
N VAL A 124 -8.13 -8.36 -12.42
CA VAL A 124 -7.77 -8.06 -11.03
C VAL A 124 -7.93 -9.33 -10.21
N ASP A 125 -6.90 -9.68 -9.45
CA ASP A 125 -6.89 -10.82 -8.50
C ASP A 125 -6.87 -10.36 -7.04
N LYS A 126 -6.69 -9.05 -6.78
CA LYS A 126 -6.58 -8.52 -5.42
C LYS A 126 -7.24 -7.18 -5.26
N TRP A 127 -8.10 -7.09 -4.24
CA TRP A 127 -8.85 -5.90 -3.87
C TRP A 127 -8.53 -5.51 -2.43
N ILE A 128 -8.07 -4.27 -2.24
CA ILE A 128 -7.68 -3.73 -0.95
C ILE A 128 -8.63 -2.59 -0.62
N THR A 129 -9.26 -2.64 0.55
CA THR A 129 -10.15 -1.59 1.04
C THR A 129 -9.53 -0.87 2.24
N PHE A 130 -9.66 0.45 2.23
CA PHE A 130 -9.18 1.33 3.27
C PHE A 130 -10.34 2.03 3.97
N ALA A 131 -10.36 1.99 5.31
CA ALA A 131 -11.30 2.73 6.13
C ALA A 131 -10.57 3.86 6.88
N LYS A 132 -11.03 5.10 6.70
CA LYS A 132 -10.39 6.29 7.30
C LYS A 132 -8.89 6.38 6.98
N GLY A 133 -8.51 5.98 5.75
CA GLY A 133 -7.12 5.97 5.27
C GLY A 133 -6.23 4.86 5.82
N ARG A 134 -6.79 3.89 6.56
CA ARG A 134 -6.06 2.72 7.09
C ARG A 134 -6.54 1.45 6.43
N LEU A 135 -5.65 0.48 6.27
CA LEU A 135 -5.99 -0.84 5.75
C LEU A 135 -7.12 -1.46 6.59
N ALA A 136 -8.21 -1.83 5.93
CA ALA A 136 -9.39 -2.41 6.56
C ALA A 136 -9.62 -3.85 6.09
N GLU A 137 -9.46 -4.10 4.79
CA GLU A 137 -9.73 -5.42 4.20
C GLU A 137 -8.83 -5.67 2.99
N ILE A 138 -8.47 -6.93 2.77
CA ILE A 138 -7.89 -7.45 1.53
C ILE A 138 -8.73 -8.66 1.12
N GLN A 139 -9.18 -8.66 -0.13
CA GLN A 139 -9.76 -9.82 -0.81
C GLN A 139 -8.78 -10.25 -1.89
N GLN A 140 -8.56 -11.56 -2.03
CA GLN A 140 -7.61 -12.09 -3.00
C GLN A 140 -8.13 -13.38 -3.61
N ASP A 141 -8.01 -13.48 -4.93
CA ASP A 141 -8.06 -14.71 -5.72
C ASP A 141 -6.61 -15.22 -5.79
N THR A 142 -6.29 -16.29 -5.05
CA THR A 142 -4.91 -16.81 -4.97
C THR A 142 -4.61 -17.83 -6.06
N ASN A 143 -5.63 -18.46 -6.63
CA ASN A 143 -5.51 -19.50 -7.65
C ASN A 143 -5.74 -18.97 -9.09
N HIS A 144 -6.19 -17.72 -9.22
CA HIS A 144 -6.49 -16.99 -10.47
C HIS A 144 -7.59 -17.63 -11.31
N ASP A 145 -8.61 -18.21 -10.66
CA ASP A 145 -9.77 -18.80 -11.33
C ASP A 145 -10.90 -17.79 -11.60
N GLY A 146 -10.75 -16.56 -11.10
CA GLY A 146 -11.70 -15.47 -11.23
C GLY A 146 -12.62 -15.29 -10.01
N ASN A 147 -12.50 -16.12 -8.98
CA ASN A 147 -13.24 -16.01 -7.73
C ASN A 147 -12.29 -15.72 -6.56
N VAL A 148 -12.73 -14.87 -5.64
CA VAL A 148 -11.98 -14.62 -4.41
C VAL A 148 -12.00 -15.88 -3.55
N ASP A 149 -10.83 -16.30 -3.07
CA ASP A 149 -10.68 -17.45 -2.17
C ASP A 149 -10.12 -17.05 -0.79
N GLU A 150 -9.68 -15.80 -0.60
CA GLU A 150 -9.11 -15.32 0.65
C GLU A 150 -9.63 -13.93 1.03
N TRP A 151 -10.09 -13.76 2.27
CA TRP A 151 -10.51 -12.47 2.85
C TRP A 151 -9.77 -12.20 4.15
N LYS A 152 -8.99 -11.12 4.20
CA LYS A 152 -8.26 -10.67 5.40
C LYS A 152 -8.83 -9.35 5.89
N SER A 153 -9.29 -9.30 7.14
CA SER A 153 -9.74 -8.06 7.79
C SER A 153 -8.73 -7.58 8.83
N TYR A 154 -8.61 -6.26 8.94
CA TYR A 154 -7.60 -5.59 9.77
C TYR A 154 -8.25 -4.69 10.81
N SER A 155 -7.69 -4.69 12.02
CA SER A 155 -8.06 -3.79 13.12
C SER A 155 -6.80 -3.31 13.83
N GLY A 156 -6.71 -2.00 14.10
CA GLY A 156 -5.53 -1.41 14.74
C GLY A 156 -4.22 -1.61 13.96
N GLY A 157 -4.28 -1.82 12.63
CA GLY A 157 -3.12 -2.09 11.79
C GLY A 157 -2.60 -3.53 11.85
N ARG A 158 -3.33 -4.45 12.48
CA ARG A 158 -3.00 -5.88 12.56
C ARG A 158 -4.14 -6.70 11.95
N VAL A 159 -3.84 -7.89 11.45
CA VAL A 159 -4.87 -8.86 11.05
C VAL A 159 -5.73 -9.17 12.27
N ALA A 160 -7.05 -9.10 12.08
CA ALA A 160 -8.06 -9.45 13.08
C ALA A 160 -8.77 -10.76 12.72
N ARG A 161 -9.01 -11.00 11.43
CA ARG A 161 -9.62 -12.24 10.94
C ARG A 161 -9.19 -12.54 9.51
N ILE A 162 -8.99 -13.81 9.22
CA ILE A 162 -8.85 -14.35 7.86
C ILE A 162 -10.01 -15.32 7.61
N LYS A 163 -10.56 -15.31 6.39
CA LYS A 163 -11.45 -16.34 5.87
C LYS A 163 -10.83 -16.93 4.62
N ARG A 164 -11.00 -18.22 4.38
CA ARG A 164 -10.52 -18.91 3.19
C ARG A 164 -11.60 -19.83 2.63
N ASP A 165 -11.70 -19.87 1.32
CA ASP A 165 -12.31 -20.94 0.54
C ASP A 165 -11.18 -21.87 0.09
N THR A 166 -11.15 -23.09 0.63
CA THR A 166 -10.11 -24.09 0.35
C THR A 166 -10.59 -25.17 -0.63
N ASN A 167 -11.89 -25.19 -0.95
CA ASN A 167 -12.50 -26.20 -1.81
C ASN A 167 -12.90 -25.65 -3.21
N GLY A 168 -12.89 -24.32 -3.38
CA GLY A 168 -13.15 -23.61 -4.62
C GLY A 168 -14.64 -23.50 -5.00
N ASP A 169 -15.54 -23.57 -4.02
CA ASP A 169 -16.99 -23.46 -4.25
C ASP A 169 -17.53 -22.02 -4.19
N GLY A 170 -16.65 -21.04 -3.92
CA GLY A 170 -16.94 -19.62 -3.79
C GLY A 170 -17.42 -19.22 -2.39
N ARG A 171 -17.39 -20.12 -1.41
CA ARG A 171 -17.79 -19.88 -0.02
C ARG A 171 -16.63 -20.19 0.91
N PRO A 172 -16.38 -19.35 1.93
CA PRO A 172 -15.35 -19.67 2.90
C PRO A 172 -15.72 -20.90 3.72
N ASP A 173 -14.77 -21.81 3.93
CA ASP A 173 -14.87 -23.00 4.80
C ASP A 173 -13.87 -22.95 5.97
N VAL A 174 -12.95 -21.97 5.99
CA VAL A 174 -11.99 -21.77 7.09
C VAL A 174 -12.04 -20.33 7.62
N TRP A 175 -12.00 -20.18 8.95
CA TRP A 175 -11.95 -18.90 9.66
C TRP A 175 -10.82 -18.86 10.67
N GLU A 176 -9.93 -17.89 10.56
CA GLU A 176 -8.87 -17.65 11.52
C GLU A 176 -9.16 -16.36 12.27
N ILE A 177 -9.13 -16.38 13.60
CA ILE A 177 -9.34 -15.20 14.46
C ILE A 177 -8.02 -14.87 15.15
N TYR A 178 -7.63 -13.60 15.06
CA TYR A 178 -6.38 -13.11 15.62
C TYR A 178 -6.62 -12.09 16.72
N ARG A 179 -5.80 -12.19 17.79
CA ARG A 179 -5.74 -11.21 18.87
C ARG A 179 -4.30 -10.74 19.02
N GLU A 180 -4.09 -9.43 18.99
CA GLU A 180 -2.76 -8.79 19.11
C GLU A 180 -1.74 -9.25 18.06
N GLY A 181 -2.21 -9.75 16.92
CA GLY A 181 -1.37 -10.28 15.83
C GLY A 181 -0.95 -11.74 16.02
N ARG A 182 -1.56 -12.46 16.98
CA ARG A 182 -1.39 -13.91 17.18
C ARG A 182 -2.69 -14.63 16.87
N LEU A 183 -2.61 -15.82 16.30
CA LEU A 183 -3.77 -16.67 16.07
C LEU A 183 -4.36 -17.07 17.43
N GLU A 184 -5.64 -16.77 17.65
CA GLU A 184 -6.37 -17.11 18.88
C GLU A 184 -7.14 -18.42 18.70
N ARG A 185 -7.79 -18.58 17.53
CA ARG A 185 -8.53 -19.79 17.16
C ARG A 185 -8.70 -19.89 15.65
N MET A 186 -8.85 -21.11 15.18
CA MET A 186 -9.19 -21.47 13.82
C MET A 186 -10.52 -22.22 13.82
N GLY A 187 -11.38 -21.96 12.85
CA GLY A 187 -12.69 -22.55 12.68
C GLY A 187 -12.79 -23.20 11.31
N VAL A 188 -13.45 -24.35 11.23
CA VAL A 188 -13.77 -25.03 9.97
C VAL A 188 -15.27 -25.29 9.86
N ASP A 189 -15.82 -25.07 8.67
CA ASP A 189 -17.16 -25.50 8.23
C ASP A 189 -16.98 -26.80 7.44
N LEU A 190 -17.67 -27.86 7.88
CA LEU A 190 -17.55 -29.20 7.33
C LEU A 190 -18.76 -29.60 6.49
N ASP A 191 -19.89 -28.93 6.66
CA ASP A 191 -21.14 -29.25 5.96
C ASP A 191 -21.54 -28.22 4.89
N GLY A 192 -20.81 -27.11 4.80
CA GLY A 192 -20.93 -26.08 3.76
C GLY A 192 -22.10 -25.14 3.97
N ASP A 193 -22.58 -24.98 5.22
CA ASP A 193 -23.69 -24.08 5.55
C ASP A 193 -23.28 -22.62 5.84
N GLU A 194 -22.00 -22.30 5.63
CA GLU A 194 -21.31 -21.03 5.91
C GLU A 194 -21.22 -20.70 7.41
N ARG A 195 -21.34 -21.71 8.28
CA ARG A 195 -21.18 -21.58 9.73
C ARG A 195 -20.07 -22.52 10.19
N VAL A 196 -19.31 -22.05 11.18
CA VAL A 196 -18.22 -22.85 11.73
C VAL A 196 -18.78 -23.98 12.59
N ASP A 197 -18.48 -25.21 12.22
CA ASP A 197 -18.81 -26.44 12.95
C ASP A 197 -17.84 -26.72 14.10
N ARG A 198 -16.53 -26.53 13.83
CA ARG A 198 -15.47 -26.84 14.80
C ARG A 198 -14.53 -25.65 14.97
N TRP A 199 -14.29 -25.27 16.22
CA TRP A 199 -13.23 -24.32 16.59
C TRP A 199 -12.06 -25.05 17.24
N ASP A 200 -10.89 -24.95 16.62
CA ASP A 200 -9.60 -25.34 17.19
C ASP A 200 -8.95 -24.09 17.82
N HIS A 201 -8.88 -24.07 19.14
CA HIS A 201 -8.04 -23.10 19.83
C HIS A 201 -6.58 -23.47 19.58
N ASP A 202 -5.69 -22.49 19.40
CA ASP A 202 -4.25 -22.77 19.25
C ASP A 202 -3.79 -23.66 20.41
N ALA A 203 -3.63 -24.95 20.13
CA ALA A 203 -3.40 -26.01 21.11
C ALA A 203 -2.08 -25.81 21.89
N THR A 204 -1.27 -24.86 21.43
CA THR A 204 -0.05 -24.40 22.07
C THR A 204 -0.37 -23.54 23.31
N ARG A 205 -1.40 -22.68 23.27
CA ARG A 205 -1.80 -21.87 24.44
C ARG A 205 -2.49 -22.68 25.52
N GLN A 206 -3.42 -23.56 25.16
CA GLN A 206 -4.05 -24.45 26.15
C GLN A 206 -2.98 -25.26 26.90
N ARG A 207 -2.02 -25.85 26.19
CA ARG A 207 -0.92 -26.60 26.82
C ARG A 207 0.00 -25.76 27.71
N VAL A 208 0.26 -24.50 27.36
CA VAL A 208 1.15 -23.62 28.15
C VAL A 208 0.41 -22.94 29.31
N GLU A 209 -0.87 -22.60 29.16
CA GLU A 209 -1.67 -21.98 30.22
C GLU A 209 -2.20 -23.00 31.24
N GLU A 210 -2.39 -24.26 30.84
CA GLU A 210 -2.83 -25.35 31.73
C GLU A 210 -1.67 -26.07 32.43
N GLN A 211 -0.41 -25.82 32.04
CA GLN A 211 0.76 -26.33 32.77
C GLN A 211 0.99 -25.52 34.06
N PRO A 212 0.91 -26.14 35.25
CA PRO A 212 1.34 -25.48 36.48
C PRO A 212 2.82 -25.13 36.36
N ALA A 213 3.21 -23.91 36.76
CA ALA A 213 4.61 -23.50 36.79
C ALA A 213 5.44 -24.53 37.60
N GLU A 214 6.37 -25.22 36.95
CA GLU A 214 7.29 -26.11 37.65
C GLU A 214 8.11 -25.31 38.66
N PRO A 215 8.19 -25.72 39.94
CA PRO A 215 9.02 -25.05 40.90
C PRO A 215 10.49 -25.24 40.51
N ALA A 216 11.23 -24.13 40.41
CA ALA A 216 12.65 -24.12 40.10
C ALA A 216 13.44 -25.05 41.05
N SER A 217 13.91 -26.17 40.53
CA SER A 217 14.79 -27.09 41.25
C SER A 217 16.16 -26.45 41.44
N GLN A 218 16.57 -26.29 42.70
CA GLN A 218 17.88 -25.76 43.11
C GLN A 218 19.03 -26.69 42.65
N PRO A 219 20.24 -26.17 42.39
CA PRO A 219 21.37 -26.99 41.95
C PRO A 219 21.93 -27.80 43.11
N SER A 220 21.88 -29.13 42.99
CA SER A 220 22.56 -30.06 43.92
C SER A 220 24.07 -29.96 43.71
N ALA A 221 24.78 -29.55 44.77
CA ALA A 221 26.23 -29.57 44.83
C ALA A 221 26.77 -31.00 44.65
N ALA A 222 27.82 -31.11 43.84
CA ALA A 222 28.66 -32.29 43.76
C ALA A 222 29.55 -32.38 45.01
N GLU A 223 29.61 -33.55 45.63
CA GLU A 223 30.68 -33.88 46.58
C GLU A 223 31.27 -35.25 46.24
N THR A 224 32.57 -35.20 45.96
CA THR A 224 33.53 -36.26 45.65
C THR A 224 34.13 -36.86 46.92
N SER A 225 34.38 -38.17 46.92
CA SER A 225 35.57 -38.82 47.52
C SER A 225 35.61 -40.26 47.00
N GLU A 226 36.62 -40.70 46.23
CA GLU A 226 37.89 -41.29 46.72
C GLU A 226 37.61 -42.38 47.78
N GLY A 227 37.87 -43.68 47.56
CA GLY A 227 39.06 -44.30 46.99
C GLY A 227 39.89 -44.88 48.14
N ASP A 228 40.00 -46.21 48.21
CA ASP A 228 40.95 -47.07 48.97
C ASP A 228 40.20 -48.31 49.51
N ALA A 229 40.73 -49.54 49.60
CA ALA A 229 41.85 -50.26 49.01
C ALA A 229 41.74 -51.70 49.59
N GLU A 230 42.01 -52.74 48.80
CA GLU A 230 42.74 -53.93 49.25
C GLU A 230 43.41 -54.65 48.07
#